data_AF-A0A914T3S1-F1
#
_entry.id   AF-A0A914T3S1-F1
#
_cell.length_a   1.000
_cell.length_b   1.000
_cell.length_c   1.000
_cell.angle_alpha   90.00
_cell.angle_beta   90.00
_cell.angle_gamma   90.00
#
_symmetry.space_group_name_H-M   'P 1'
#
loop_
_entity.id
_entity.type
_entity.pdbx_description
1 polymer ?
#
loop_
_entity_poly.entity_id
_entity_poly.type
_entity_poly.pdbx_seq_one_letter_code
_entity_poly.pdbx_strand_id
1 'polypeptide(L)'
;NSQSSIVQSLKTHFASVYLDELSKTGNVTKAVSQQFIEPYLEILQENRATDFFFKSICDEIFQTLIYTASEEIRRGDMEKEDDGDEEDDADDIIRLLRIDNPIPCDFDKLGDRLFAIGSQPTVNSKRRQRLYALSKKFKAIVQGKNPQPEPMKVSDKPAISKAKMHKAAERLLGMQEKLQMDRQKFKMQMKELKKKQNAEKIADILSGLVSTKKPVKKIKSSNKFKPNAIKKKGHHKSTSATASRRHKLPSKGKISKKQRQ
;
A
#
# COMPACT_ATOMS: atom_id res chain seq x y z
N ASN A 1 -3.73 -5.72 29.94
CA ASN A 1 -4.80 -6.48 29.25
C ASN A 1 -4.31 -7.58 28.30
N SER A 2 -3.16 -8.21 28.53
CA SER A 2 -2.64 -9.28 27.64
C SER A 2 -3.41 -10.62 27.70
N GLN A 3 -4.14 -10.87 28.78
CA GLN A 3 -4.95 -12.08 28.92
C GLN A 3 -6.14 -12.10 27.94
N SER A 4 -6.73 -10.94 27.61
CA SER A 4 -7.80 -10.83 26.63
C SER A 4 -7.33 -11.20 25.22
N SER A 5 -6.13 -10.74 24.82
CA SER A 5 -5.61 -11.01 23.48
C SER A 5 -5.25 -12.48 23.28
N ILE A 6 -4.73 -13.15 24.30
CA ILE A 6 -4.40 -14.59 24.23
C ILE A 6 -5.68 -15.42 24.10
N VAL A 7 -6.70 -15.11 24.91
CA VAL A 7 -8.01 -15.77 24.83
C VAL A 7 -8.68 -15.50 23.48
N GLN A 8 -8.49 -14.32 22.89
CA GLN A 8 -9.00 -13.98 21.56
C GLN A 8 -8.27 -14.74 20.44
N SER A 9 -6.93 -14.80 20.48
CA SER A 9 -6.15 -15.58 19.50
C SER A 9 -6.42 -17.08 19.58
N LEU A 10 -6.65 -17.63 20.78
CA LEU A 10 -7.08 -19.01 20.96
C LEU A 10 -8.45 -19.25 20.33
N LYS A 11 -9.42 -18.33 20.53
CA LYS A 11 -10.76 -18.46 19.95
C LYS A 11 -10.77 -18.46 18.42
N THR A 12 -9.95 -17.64 17.76
CA THR A 12 -9.83 -17.66 16.28
C THR A 12 -9.09 -18.87 15.76
N HIS A 13 -8.04 -19.33 16.46
CA HIS A 13 -7.38 -20.58 16.09
C HIS A 13 -8.32 -21.78 16.20
N PHE A 14 -9.14 -21.85 17.26
CA PHE A 14 -10.19 -22.87 17.35
C PHE A 14 -11.24 -22.72 16.26
N ALA A 15 -11.56 -21.49 15.85
CA ALA A 15 -12.47 -21.25 14.72
C ALA A 15 -11.94 -21.84 13.42
N SER A 16 -10.68 -21.56 13.08
CA SER A 16 -10.05 -22.01 11.86
C SER A 16 -9.91 -23.52 11.87
N VAL A 17 -9.41 -24.09 12.97
CA VAL A 17 -9.27 -25.55 13.14
C VAL A 17 -10.64 -26.22 13.08
N TYR A 18 -11.68 -25.64 13.68
CA TYR A 18 -13.01 -26.23 13.66
C TYR A 18 -13.71 -26.10 12.30
N LEU A 19 -13.46 -25.03 11.53
CA LEU A 19 -13.90 -24.94 10.14
C LEU A 19 -13.18 -25.97 9.25
N ASP A 20 -11.90 -26.20 9.49
CA ASP A 20 -11.14 -27.27 8.83
C ASP A 20 -11.68 -28.65 9.20
N GLU A 21 -12.00 -28.93 10.47
CA GLU A 21 -12.63 -30.19 10.87
C GLU A 21 -14.05 -30.33 10.31
N LEU A 22 -14.83 -29.25 10.26
CA LEU A 22 -16.16 -29.23 9.62
C LEU A 22 -16.06 -29.64 8.15
N SER A 23 -15.07 -29.12 7.42
CA SER A 23 -14.82 -29.53 6.03
C SER A 23 -14.63 -31.06 5.92
N LYS A 24 -13.92 -31.69 6.86
CA LYS A 24 -13.66 -33.14 6.86
C LYS A 24 -14.88 -34.02 7.14
N THR A 25 -15.90 -33.49 7.85
CA THR A 25 -17.07 -34.30 8.26
C THR A 25 -18.06 -34.63 7.13
N GLY A 26 -17.94 -34.01 5.95
CA GLY A 26 -18.73 -34.34 4.75
C GLY A 26 -20.24 -34.04 4.77
N ASN A 27 -20.84 -33.80 5.95
CA ASN A 27 -22.29 -33.58 6.13
C ASN A 27 -22.66 -32.13 6.50
N VAL A 28 -21.78 -31.17 6.25
CA VAL A 28 -22.03 -29.76 6.59
C VAL A 28 -22.99 -29.15 5.57
N THR A 29 -24.11 -28.59 6.02
CA THR A 29 -25.02 -27.84 5.16
C THR A 29 -24.69 -26.34 5.16
N LYS A 30 -25.18 -25.61 4.16
CA LYS A 30 -25.04 -24.14 4.10
C LYS A 30 -25.60 -23.41 5.33
N ALA A 31 -26.65 -23.96 5.93
CA ALA A 31 -27.25 -23.38 7.14
C ALA A 31 -26.32 -23.55 8.34
N VAL A 32 -25.69 -24.71 8.46
CA VAL A 32 -24.76 -25.04 9.54
C VAL A 32 -23.50 -24.18 9.42
N SER A 33 -22.89 -24.08 8.24
CA SER A 33 -21.72 -23.23 8.03
C SER A 33 -22.01 -21.75 8.34
N GLN A 34 -23.19 -21.25 7.99
CA GLN A 34 -23.60 -19.88 8.30
C GLN A 34 -23.69 -19.65 9.81
N GLN A 35 -24.24 -20.60 10.58
CA GLN A 35 -24.29 -20.52 12.05
C GLN A 35 -22.89 -20.42 12.68
N PHE A 36 -21.89 -21.07 12.07
CA PHE A 36 -20.51 -21.00 12.55
C PHE A 36 -19.79 -19.72 12.17
N ILE A 37 -20.14 -19.10 11.05
CA ILE A 37 -19.55 -17.82 10.61
C ILE A 37 -20.16 -16.63 11.36
N GLU A 38 -21.42 -16.77 11.79
CA GLU A 38 -22.22 -15.73 12.43
C GLU A 38 -21.53 -14.99 13.60
N PRO A 39 -20.91 -15.68 14.58
CA PRO A 39 -20.27 -15.00 15.71
C PRO A 39 -19.13 -14.07 15.28
N TYR A 40 -18.44 -14.39 14.19
CA TYR A 40 -17.38 -13.53 13.65
C TYR A 40 -17.95 -12.29 12.97
N LEU A 41 -19.11 -12.40 12.32
CA LEU A 41 -19.82 -11.23 11.76
C LEU A 41 -20.28 -10.29 12.88
N GLU A 42 -20.80 -10.83 13.98
CA GLU A 42 -21.20 -10.04 15.16
C GLU A 42 -20.00 -9.31 15.78
N ILE A 43 -18.87 -10.00 15.95
CA ILE A 43 -17.62 -9.39 16.45
C ILE A 43 -17.15 -8.25 15.54
N LEU A 44 -17.23 -8.43 14.22
CA LEU A 44 -16.88 -7.39 13.26
C LEU A 44 -17.85 -6.20 13.34
N GLN A 45 -19.13 -6.45 13.58
CA GLN A 45 -20.18 -5.45 13.73
C GLN A 45 -20.03 -4.59 14.99
N GLU A 46 -19.72 -5.19 16.13
CA GLU A 46 -19.58 -4.46 17.39
C GLU A 46 -18.42 -3.46 17.37
N ASN A 47 -17.49 -3.58 16.42
CA ASN A 47 -16.30 -2.74 16.26
C ASN A 47 -15.40 -2.70 17.52
N ARG A 48 -15.58 -3.66 18.44
CA ARG A 48 -14.78 -3.83 19.67
C ARG A 48 -13.53 -4.68 19.46
N ALA A 49 -13.44 -5.35 18.32
CA ALA A 49 -12.25 -6.11 17.92
C ALA A 49 -11.02 -5.19 17.88
N THR A 50 -9.87 -5.68 18.37
CA THR A 50 -8.57 -5.03 18.13
C THR A 50 -8.23 -5.08 16.65
N ASP A 51 -7.35 -4.20 16.15
CA ASP A 51 -6.95 -4.22 14.74
C ASP A 51 -6.31 -5.55 14.32
N PHE A 52 -5.54 -6.17 15.23
CA PHE A 52 -4.98 -7.50 15.04
C PHE A 52 -6.09 -8.56 14.89
N PHE A 53 -7.06 -8.54 15.80
CA PHE A 53 -8.16 -9.52 15.82
C PHE A 53 -9.07 -9.38 14.60
N PHE A 54 -9.40 -8.14 14.22
CA PHE A 54 -10.12 -7.85 12.98
C PHE A 54 -9.39 -8.42 11.75
N LYS A 55 -8.07 -8.22 11.67
CA LYS A 55 -7.26 -8.74 10.56
C LYS A 55 -7.23 -10.28 10.55
N SER A 56 -7.04 -10.90 11.71
CA SER A 56 -7.03 -12.37 11.87
C SER A 56 -8.35 -12.96 11.40
N ILE A 57 -9.50 -12.43 11.84
CA ILE A 57 -10.82 -12.86 11.35
C ILE A 57 -10.94 -12.72 9.82
N CYS A 58 -10.54 -11.56 9.28
CA CYS A 58 -10.57 -11.33 7.83
C CYS A 58 -9.70 -12.32 7.04
N ASP A 59 -8.54 -12.69 7.58
CA ASP A 59 -7.54 -13.49 6.86
C ASP A 59 -7.75 -15.00 7.06
N GLU A 60 -8.01 -15.45 8.27
CA GLU A 60 -8.11 -16.88 8.61
C GLU A 60 -9.49 -17.46 8.28
N ILE A 61 -10.55 -16.67 8.34
CA ILE A 61 -11.91 -17.15 8.07
C ILE A 61 -12.31 -16.74 6.66
N PHE A 62 -12.39 -15.43 6.41
CA PHE A 62 -12.97 -14.94 5.16
C PHE A 62 -12.06 -15.14 3.95
N GLN A 63 -10.73 -14.97 4.04
CA GLN A 63 -9.86 -15.31 2.90
C GLN A 63 -9.80 -16.82 2.68
N THR A 64 -9.83 -17.65 3.72
CA THR A 64 -9.87 -19.11 3.56
C THR A 64 -11.11 -19.55 2.78
N LEU A 65 -12.30 -19.06 3.15
CA LEU A 65 -13.54 -19.32 2.40
C LEU A 65 -13.45 -18.86 0.95
N ILE A 66 -12.86 -17.69 0.70
CA ILE A 66 -12.65 -17.17 -0.65
C ILE A 66 -11.68 -18.04 -1.44
N TYR A 67 -10.58 -18.48 -0.82
CA TYR A 67 -9.58 -19.33 -1.43
C TYR A 67 -10.21 -20.66 -1.84
N THR A 68 -10.87 -21.35 -0.91
CA THR A 68 -11.58 -22.60 -1.19
C THR A 68 -12.58 -22.44 -2.34
N ALA A 69 -13.39 -21.38 -2.32
CA ALA A 69 -14.34 -21.12 -3.42
C ALA A 69 -13.65 -20.79 -4.76
N SER A 70 -12.46 -20.20 -4.73
CA SER A 70 -11.69 -19.89 -5.94
C SER A 70 -11.12 -21.16 -6.57
N GLU A 71 -10.63 -22.08 -5.74
CA GLU A 71 -10.15 -23.40 -6.20
C GLU A 71 -11.28 -24.19 -6.86
N GLU A 72 -12.49 -24.15 -6.29
CA GLU A 72 -13.68 -24.80 -6.86
C GLU A 72 -14.05 -24.26 -8.24
N ILE A 73 -14.05 -22.93 -8.40
CA ILE A 73 -14.29 -22.29 -9.71
C ILE A 73 -13.19 -22.70 -10.70
N ARG A 74 -11.91 -22.66 -10.28
CA ARG A 74 -10.79 -23.05 -11.14
C ARG A 74 -10.91 -24.50 -11.60
N ARG A 75 -11.30 -25.42 -10.71
CA ARG A 75 -11.51 -26.83 -11.06
C ARG A 75 -12.60 -26.98 -12.12
N GLY A 76 -13.75 -26.32 -11.92
CA GLY A 76 -14.84 -26.35 -12.88
C GLY A 76 -14.54 -25.63 -14.22
N ASP A 77 -13.51 -24.81 -14.28
CA ASP A 77 -13.00 -24.23 -15.53
C ASP A 77 -11.99 -25.17 -16.21
N MET A 78 -11.09 -25.82 -15.47
CA MET A 78 -10.15 -26.82 -16.04
C MET A 78 -10.86 -28.06 -16.57
N GLU A 79 -11.87 -28.58 -15.86
CA GLU A 79 -12.70 -29.71 -16.32
C GLU A 79 -13.47 -29.42 -17.62
N LYS A 80 -13.58 -28.15 -18.05
CA LYS A 80 -14.19 -27.77 -19.33
C LYS A 80 -13.18 -27.55 -20.45
N GLU A 81 -11.91 -27.36 -20.11
CA GLU A 81 -10.81 -27.18 -21.08
C GLU A 81 -10.03 -28.48 -21.33
N ASP A 82 -10.17 -29.47 -20.44
CA ASP A 82 -9.51 -30.77 -20.49
C ASP A 82 -10.41 -31.86 -21.11
N ASP A 83 -10.56 -31.80 -22.44
CA ASP A 83 -11.03 -32.89 -23.30
C ASP A 83 -9.81 -33.63 -23.92
N GLY A 84 -8.64 -33.59 -23.27
CA GLY A 84 -7.36 -34.05 -23.83
C GLY A 84 -6.38 -34.58 -22.80
N ASP A 85 -6.44 -35.90 -22.59
CA ASP A 85 -5.56 -36.75 -21.78
C ASP A 85 -4.09 -36.28 -21.71
N GLU A 86 -3.65 -35.79 -20.56
CA GLU A 86 -2.24 -35.84 -20.12
C GLU A 86 -2.20 -35.90 -18.57
N GLU A 87 -2.09 -37.12 -18.03
CA GLU A 87 -1.85 -37.38 -16.60
C GLU A 87 -0.42 -36.96 -16.23
N ASP A 88 -0.27 -35.84 -15.52
CA ASP A 88 1.02 -35.40 -14.96
C ASP A 88 1.07 -35.67 -13.45
N ASP A 89 2.07 -36.44 -13.02
CA ASP A 89 2.35 -36.87 -11.62
C ASP A 89 2.55 -35.71 -10.62
N ALA A 90 2.54 -34.45 -11.09
CA ALA A 90 2.55 -33.25 -10.24
C ALA A 90 1.21 -33.02 -9.51
N ASP A 91 0.14 -33.66 -9.98
CA ASP A 91 -1.18 -33.59 -9.38
C ASP A 91 -1.20 -34.16 -7.96
N ASP A 92 -0.46 -35.23 -7.66
CA ASP A 92 -0.61 -35.96 -6.39
C ASP A 92 -0.27 -35.15 -5.13
N ILE A 93 0.64 -34.18 -5.22
CA ILE A 93 0.92 -33.25 -4.10
C ILE A 93 -0.21 -32.23 -3.94
N ILE A 94 -0.79 -31.77 -5.05
CA ILE A 94 -1.97 -30.89 -5.06
C ILE A 94 -3.18 -31.68 -4.56
N ARG A 95 -3.27 -32.99 -4.87
CA ARG A 95 -4.28 -33.91 -4.33
C ARG A 95 -4.16 -34.08 -2.81
N LEU A 96 -2.95 -34.12 -2.27
CA LEU A 96 -2.71 -34.24 -0.81
C LEU A 96 -2.98 -32.94 -0.02
N LEU A 97 -2.95 -31.78 -0.66
CA LEU A 97 -3.35 -30.49 -0.07
C LEU A 97 -4.84 -30.18 -0.30
N ARG A 98 -5.61 -31.12 -0.88
CA ARG A 98 -7.04 -30.95 -1.15
C ARG A 98 -7.81 -30.64 0.12
N ILE A 99 -8.65 -29.61 0.03
CA ILE A 99 -9.83 -29.52 0.88
C ILE A 99 -10.85 -30.43 0.21
N ASP A 100 -10.87 -31.70 0.60
CA ASP A 100 -11.70 -32.74 -0.04
C ASP A 100 -13.19 -32.41 -0.08
N ASN A 101 -13.65 -31.50 0.78
CA ASN A 101 -15.02 -31.03 0.85
C ASN A 101 -15.06 -29.52 1.13
N PRO A 102 -15.26 -28.68 0.10
CA PRO A 102 -15.43 -27.24 0.25
C PRO A 102 -16.55 -26.94 1.23
N ILE A 103 -16.33 -26.03 2.18
CA ILE A 103 -17.36 -25.62 3.13
C ILE A 103 -18.51 -24.97 2.35
N PRO A 104 -19.71 -25.57 2.31
CA PRO A 104 -20.80 -25.03 1.54
C PRO A 104 -21.30 -23.77 2.25
N CYS A 105 -21.27 -22.61 1.59
CA CYS A 105 -21.63 -21.32 2.18
C CYS A 105 -22.56 -20.52 1.26
N ASP A 106 -23.38 -19.65 1.84
CA ASP A 106 -24.20 -18.69 1.10
C ASP A 106 -23.41 -17.39 0.92
N PHE A 107 -22.57 -17.36 -0.12
CA PHE A 107 -21.66 -16.25 -0.39
C PHE A 107 -22.38 -14.93 -0.69
N ASP A 108 -23.62 -14.97 -1.18
CA ASP A 108 -24.40 -13.77 -1.48
C ASP A 108 -24.79 -13.05 -0.18
N LYS A 109 -25.44 -13.79 0.74
CA LYS A 109 -25.79 -13.28 2.07
C LYS A 109 -24.56 -12.81 2.84
N LEU A 110 -23.46 -13.56 2.73
CA LEU A 110 -22.22 -13.22 3.42
C LEU A 110 -21.61 -11.90 2.90
N GLY A 111 -21.61 -11.74 1.58
CA GLY A 111 -21.15 -10.51 0.92
C GLY A 111 -21.96 -9.29 1.34
N ASP A 112 -23.28 -9.41 1.40
CA ASP A 112 -24.17 -8.32 1.82
C ASP A 112 -24.02 -7.97 3.30
N ARG A 113 -23.82 -8.97 4.16
CA ARG A 113 -23.62 -8.73 5.59
C ARG A 113 -22.32 -7.98 5.87
N LEU A 114 -21.23 -8.37 5.22
CA LEU A 114 -19.94 -7.66 5.31
C LEU A 114 -20.04 -6.22 4.77
N PHE A 115 -20.82 -6.00 3.71
CA PHE A 115 -21.09 -4.66 3.19
C PHE A 115 -21.88 -3.81 4.19
N ALA A 116 -22.92 -4.37 4.80
CA ALA A 116 -23.73 -3.70 5.81
C ALA A 116 -22.88 -3.31 7.04
N ILE A 117 -22.01 -4.20 7.52
CA ILE A 117 -21.08 -3.92 8.62
C ILE A 117 -20.14 -2.77 8.23
N GLY A 118 -19.52 -2.83 7.05
CA GLY A 118 -18.62 -1.77 6.57
C GLY A 118 -19.30 -0.42 6.37
N SER A 119 -20.61 -0.41 6.10
CA SER A 119 -21.39 0.81 5.89
C SER A 119 -21.64 1.61 7.17
N GLN A 120 -21.56 0.97 8.34
CA GLN A 120 -21.81 1.63 9.62
C GLN A 120 -20.85 2.81 9.87
N PRO A 121 -21.33 3.93 10.45
CA PRO A 121 -20.49 5.12 10.68
C PRO A 121 -19.42 4.90 11.75
N THR A 122 -19.59 3.88 12.59
CA THR A 122 -18.66 3.49 13.67
C THR A 122 -17.35 2.90 13.12
N VAL A 123 -17.39 2.29 11.92
CA VAL A 123 -16.25 1.59 11.33
C VAL A 123 -15.28 2.57 10.67
N ASN A 124 -14.01 2.51 11.09
CA ASN A 124 -12.96 3.36 10.54
C ASN A 124 -12.69 3.05 9.05
N SER A 125 -12.08 4.01 8.34
CA SER A 125 -11.89 3.92 6.88
C SER A 125 -11.06 2.70 6.45
N LYS A 126 -10.05 2.29 7.23
CA LYS A 126 -9.20 1.14 6.90
C LYS A 126 -9.98 -0.18 6.98
N ARG A 127 -10.74 -0.37 8.05
CA ARG A 127 -11.61 -1.55 8.25
C ARG A 127 -12.70 -1.61 7.20
N ARG A 128 -13.34 -0.47 6.92
CA ARG A 128 -14.36 -0.32 5.86
C ARG A 128 -13.84 -0.76 4.50
N GLN A 129 -12.66 -0.29 4.10
CA GLN A 129 -12.02 -0.70 2.85
C GLN A 129 -11.81 -2.22 2.78
N ARG A 130 -11.37 -2.84 3.88
CA ARG A 130 -11.13 -4.30 3.91
C ARG A 130 -12.45 -5.08 3.82
N LEU A 131 -13.50 -4.66 4.53
CA LEU A 131 -14.82 -5.28 4.46
C LEU A 131 -15.45 -5.15 3.07
N TYR A 132 -15.33 -3.99 2.43
CA TYR A 132 -15.81 -3.80 1.06
C TYR A 132 -15.03 -4.64 0.06
N ALA A 133 -13.71 -4.79 0.24
CA ALA A 133 -12.91 -5.67 -0.59
C ALA A 133 -13.35 -7.15 -0.46
N LEU A 134 -13.61 -7.62 0.76
CA LEU A 134 -14.15 -8.97 1.01
C LEU A 134 -15.53 -9.16 0.39
N SER A 135 -16.45 -8.22 0.63
CA SER A 135 -17.80 -8.24 0.05
C SER A 135 -17.75 -8.31 -1.49
N LYS A 136 -16.88 -7.52 -2.12
CA LYS A 136 -16.68 -7.55 -3.58
C LYS A 136 -16.20 -8.91 -4.07
N LYS A 137 -15.29 -9.57 -3.34
CA LYS A 137 -14.80 -10.91 -3.68
C LYS A 137 -15.92 -11.96 -3.57
N PHE A 138 -16.73 -11.92 -2.52
CA PHE A 138 -17.89 -12.83 -2.41
C PHE A 138 -18.90 -12.62 -3.53
N LYS A 139 -19.17 -11.38 -3.93
CA LYS A 139 -20.02 -11.10 -5.10
C LYS A 139 -19.41 -11.59 -6.42
N ALA A 140 -18.08 -11.62 -6.54
CA ALA A 140 -17.41 -12.19 -7.71
C ALA A 140 -17.60 -13.72 -7.77
N ILE A 141 -17.49 -14.42 -6.64
CA ILE A 141 -17.75 -15.86 -6.53
C ILE A 141 -19.18 -16.19 -6.99
N VAL A 142 -20.18 -15.43 -6.53
CA VAL A 142 -21.58 -15.63 -6.94
C VAL A 142 -21.78 -15.43 -8.45
N GLN A 143 -20.98 -14.55 -9.07
CA GLN A 143 -20.96 -14.35 -10.52
C GLN A 143 -20.18 -15.42 -11.29
N GLY A 144 -19.64 -16.44 -10.62
CA GLY A 144 -18.76 -17.44 -11.22
C GLY A 144 -17.40 -16.88 -11.65
N LYS A 145 -17.00 -15.71 -11.16
CA LYS A 145 -15.69 -15.11 -11.45
C LYS A 145 -14.72 -15.45 -10.34
N ASN A 146 -13.52 -15.89 -10.71
CA ASN A 146 -12.46 -16.12 -9.74
C ASN A 146 -12.16 -14.80 -8.97
N PRO A 147 -12.39 -14.75 -7.64
CA PRO A 147 -12.17 -13.56 -6.82
C PRO A 147 -10.69 -13.28 -6.53
N GLN A 148 -9.80 -14.23 -6.85
CA GLN A 148 -8.35 -14.10 -6.84
C GLN A 148 -7.82 -14.33 -8.27
N PRO A 149 -8.00 -13.35 -9.18
CA PRO A 149 -7.41 -13.46 -10.50
C PRO A 149 -5.90 -13.60 -10.36
N GLU A 150 -5.32 -14.58 -11.05
CA GLU A 150 -3.88 -14.75 -11.07
C GLU A 150 -3.22 -13.45 -11.52
N PRO A 151 -2.08 -13.08 -10.93
CA PRO A 151 -1.34 -11.93 -11.42
C PRO A 151 -1.04 -12.15 -12.91
N MET A 152 -1.49 -11.22 -13.76
CA MET A 152 -1.17 -11.23 -15.19
C MET A 152 0.31 -11.57 -15.37
N LYS A 153 0.59 -12.63 -16.14
CA LYS A 153 1.95 -12.99 -16.52
C LYS A 153 2.58 -11.74 -17.16
N VAL A 154 3.84 -11.47 -16.84
CA VAL A 154 4.53 -10.19 -17.18
C VAL A 154 4.50 -9.86 -18.68
N SER A 155 4.21 -10.85 -19.53
CA SER A 155 3.97 -10.74 -20.96
C SER A 155 2.85 -9.79 -21.38
N ASP A 156 1.85 -9.55 -20.53
CA ASP A 156 0.61 -8.87 -20.93
C ASP A 156 0.67 -7.34 -20.74
N LYS A 157 1.81 -6.81 -20.31
CA LYS A 157 2.03 -5.36 -20.27
C LYS A 157 2.08 -4.85 -21.71
N PRO A 158 1.29 -3.82 -22.08
CA PRO A 158 1.33 -3.29 -23.44
C PRO A 158 2.74 -2.80 -23.75
N ALA A 159 3.32 -3.30 -24.84
CA ALA A 159 4.63 -2.89 -25.31
C ALA A 159 4.70 -1.36 -25.41
N ILE A 160 5.76 -0.76 -24.86
CA ILE A 160 5.96 0.68 -24.97
C ILE A 160 6.04 1.04 -26.45
N SER A 161 5.12 1.88 -26.92
CA SER A 161 5.08 2.30 -28.33
C SER A 161 6.42 2.90 -28.77
N LYS A 162 6.90 2.58 -29.98
CA LYS A 162 8.16 3.10 -30.56
C LYS A 162 8.28 4.64 -30.47
N ALA A 163 7.16 5.35 -30.62
CA ALA A 163 7.11 6.81 -30.49
C ALA A 163 7.47 7.32 -29.08
N LYS A 164 7.02 6.62 -28.02
CA LYS A 164 7.36 6.96 -26.63
C LYS A 164 8.84 6.70 -26.34
N MET A 165 9.42 5.65 -26.92
CA MET A 165 10.85 5.38 -26.82
C MET A 165 11.68 6.48 -27.50
N HIS A 166 11.30 6.88 -28.72
CA HIS A 166 12.00 7.93 -29.45
C HIS A 166 11.98 9.27 -28.70
N LYS A 167 10.80 9.67 -28.18
CA LYS A 167 10.65 10.88 -27.38
C LYS A 167 11.44 10.83 -26.06
N ALA A 168 11.60 9.65 -25.48
CA ALA A 168 12.44 9.47 -24.29
C ALA A 168 13.94 9.59 -24.64
N ALA A 169 14.37 9.01 -25.77
CA ALA A 169 15.74 9.10 -26.25
C ALA A 169 16.14 10.55 -26.58
N GLU A 170 15.26 11.29 -27.25
CA GLU A 170 15.48 12.71 -27.60
C GLU A 170 15.63 13.59 -26.34
N ARG A 171 14.80 13.36 -25.32
CA ARG A 171 14.93 14.04 -24.02
C ARG A 171 16.25 13.73 -23.32
N LEU A 172 16.73 12.50 -23.42
CA LEU A 172 17.98 12.06 -22.82
C LEU A 172 19.19 12.72 -23.49
N LEU A 173 19.19 12.77 -24.82
CA LEU A 173 20.21 13.46 -25.62
C LEU A 173 20.27 14.96 -25.27
N GLY A 174 19.12 15.65 -25.25
CA GLY A 174 19.08 17.08 -24.90
C GLY A 174 19.53 17.37 -23.46
N MET A 175 19.34 16.44 -22.52
CA MET A 175 19.92 16.56 -21.17
C MET A 175 21.43 16.38 -21.17
N GLN A 176 21.95 15.44 -21.95
CA GLN A 176 23.38 15.17 -22.05
C GLN A 176 24.14 16.36 -22.66
N GLU A 177 23.59 17.00 -23.68
CA GLU A 177 24.13 18.22 -24.28
C GLU A 177 24.19 19.38 -23.28
N LYS A 178 23.11 19.60 -22.53
CA LYS A 178 23.08 20.65 -21.48
C LYS A 178 24.15 20.41 -20.41
N LEU A 179 24.29 19.17 -19.95
CA LEU A 179 25.33 18.81 -18.96
C LEU A 179 26.74 19.03 -19.49
N GLN A 180 26.98 18.78 -20.77
CA GLN A 180 28.28 19.05 -21.40
C GLN A 180 28.56 20.55 -21.47
N MET A 181 27.57 21.36 -21.90
CA MET A 181 27.70 22.81 -21.96
C MET A 181 27.93 23.43 -20.58
N ASP A 182 27.21 22.99 -19.56
CA ASP A 182 27.39 23.46 -18.19
C ASP A 182 28.78 23.11 -17.65
N ARG A 183 29.29 21.91 -17.96
CA ARG A 183 30.66 21.51 -17.61
C ARG A 183 31.70 22.38 -18.29
N GLN A 184 31.48 22.79 -19.55
CA GLN A 184 32.39 23.69 -20.26
C GLN A 184 32.36 25.11 -19.67
N LYS A 185 31.17 25.66 -19.41
CA LYS A 185 31.00 26.98 -18.77
C LYS A 185 31.69 27.00 -17.40
N PHE A 186 31.51 25.96 -16.59
CA PHE A 186 32.16 25.84 -15.30
C PHE A 186 33.69 25.83 -15.41
N LYS A 187 34.25 25.11 -16.39
CA LYS A 187 35.71 25.11 -16.64
C LYS A 187 36.23 26.51 -16.99
N MET A 188 35.51 27.26 -17.82
CA MET A 188 35.88 28.62 -18.22
C MET A 188 35.84 29.59 -17.03
N GLN A 189 34.78 29.54 -16.21
CA GLN A 189 34.67 30.33 -14.99
C GLN A 189 35.81 30.02 -14.00
N MET A 190 36.16 28.74 -13.84
CA MET A 190 37.29 28.35 -12.98
C MET A 190 38.64 28.85 -13.50
N LYS A 191 38.85 28.88 -14.84
CA LYS A 191 40.06 29.48 -15.43
C LYS A 191 40.10 30.98 -15.22
N GLU A 192 38.97 31.67 -15.34
CA GLU A 192 38.86 33.12 -15.15
C GLU A 192 39.12 33.51 -13.69
N LEU A 193 38.53 32.79 -12.73
CA LEU A 193 38.80 32.97 -11.30
C LEU A 193 40.29 32.77 -10.97
N LYS A 194 40.94 31.76 -11.55
CA LYS A 194 42.39 31.54 -11.38
C LYS A 194 43.22 32.68 -11.98
N LYS A 195 42.83 33.23 -13.14
CA LYS A 195 43.49 34.39 -13.75
C LYS A 195 43.34 35.64 -12.87
N LYS A 196 42.14 35.92 -12.34
CA LYS A 196 41.89 37.03 -11.42
C LYS A 196 42.71 36.89 -10.14
N GLN A 197 42.72 35.71 -9.52
CA GLN A 197 43.56 35.44 -8.35
C GLN A 197 45.06 35.59 -8.62
N ASN A 198 45.53 35.21 -9.81
CA ASN A 198 46.94 35.41 -10.18
C ASN A 198 47.25 36.89 -10.48
N ALA A 199 46.34 37.62 -11.12
CA ALA A 199 46.48 39.06 -11.35
C ALA A 199 46.45 39.85 -10.03
N GLU A 200 45.57 39.49 -9.09
CA GLU A 200 45.54 40.05 -7.73
C GLU A 200 46.84 39.77 -6.99
N LYS A 201 47.37 38.54 -7.04
CA LYS A 201 48.68 38.22 -6.46
C LYS A 201 49.83 39.02 -7.09
N ILE A 202 49.80 39.25 -8.40
CA ILE A 202 50.81 40.05 -9.10
C ILE A 202 50.67 41.54 -8.75
N ALA A 203 49.44 42.05 -8.64
CA ALA A 203 49.15 43.41 -8.21
C ALA A 203 49.57 43.65 -6.75
N ASP A 204 49.35 42.69 -5.86
CA ASP A 204 49.84 42.73 -4.48
C ASP A 204 51.38 42.78 -4.44
N ILE A 205 52.06 42.00 -5.29
CA ILE A 205 53.53 42.03 -5.41
C ILE A 205 54.03 43.39 -5.94
N LEU A 206 53.35 43.97 -6.94
CA LEU A 206 53.71 45.27 -7.52
C LEU A 206 53.40 46.45 -6.58
N SER A 207 52.31 46.39 -5.82
CA SER A 207 51.98 47.37 -4.79
C SER A 207 52.92 47.30 -3.59
N GLY A 208 53.57 46.15 -3.36
CA GLY A 208 54.61 45.95 -2.35
C GLY A 208 55.99 46.55 -2.70
N LEU A 209 56.17 47.10 -3.91
CA LEU A 209 57.44 47.72 -4.35
C LEU A 209 57.53 49.23 -4.05
N VAL A 210 56.49 49.85 -3.48
CA VAL A 210 56.54 51.23 -2.95
C VAL A 210 55.94 51.27 -1.54
N SER A 211 56.65 50.72 -0.55
CA SER A 211 56.83 51.35 0.77
C SER A 211 57.72 50.47 1.66
N THR A 212 58.38 51.13 2.60
CA THR A 212 59.51 50.65 3.38
C THR A 212 59.13 49.64 4.49
N LYS A 213 60.03 48.66 4.70
CA LYS A 213 60.38 47.90 5.92
C LYS A 213 59.29 47.51 6.95
N LYS A 214 59.25 46.19 7.27
CA LYS A 214 59.02 45.46 8.57
C LYS A 214 57.91 44.36 8.51
N PRO A 215 57.77 43.45 9.51
CA PRO A 215 58.30 42.09 9.46
C PRO A 215 57.21 41.00 9.41
N VAL A 216 57.67 39.79 9.08
CA VAL A 216 56.94 38.52 9.00
C VAL A 216 55.99 38.27 10.19
N LYS A 217 54.69 38.06 9.91
CA LYS A 217 53.76 37.35 10.81
C LYS A 217 53.22 36.08 10.13
N LYS A 218 53.39 34.97 10.83
CA LYS A 218 53.00 33.60 10.47
C LYS A 218 51.52 33.51 10.06
N ILE A 219 51.26 32.97 8.87
CA ILE A 219 49.93 32.52 8.43
C ILE A 219 49.63 31.20 9.12
N LYS A 220 48.59 31.19 9.97
CA LYS A 220 48.00 29.96 10.52
C LYS A 220 47.15 29.28 9.45
N SER A 221 47.38 27.98 9.27
CA SER A 221 46.56 27.09 8.46
C SER A 221 45.20 26.85 9.12
N SER A 222 44.12 27.27 8.47
CA SER A 222 42.79 26.71 8.74
C SER A 222 41.85 26.94 7.56
N ASN A 223 41.89 26.05 6.57
CA ASN A 223 40.73 25.86 5.70
C ASN A 223 40.32 24.39 5.79
N LYS A 224 39.44 24.12 6.77
CA LYS A 224 38.65 22.90 6.86
C LYS A 224 37.69 22.87 5.67
N PHE A 225 37.98 22.00 4.72
CA PHE A 225 37.06 21.61 3.67
C PHE A 225 35.90 20.82 4.30
N LYS A 226 34.67 21.37 4.28
CA LYS A 226 33.45 20.61 4.58
C LYS A 226 32.75 20.28 3.26
N PRO A 227 32.63 19.01 2.85
CA PRO A 227 31.84 18.65 1.69
C PRO A 227 30.35 18.83 2.04
N ASN A 228 29.68 19.74 1.35
CA ASN A 228 28.24 19.93 1.53
C ASN A 228 27.48 18.78 0.84
N ALA A 229 26.61 18.19 1.64
CA ALA A 229 25.83 17.01 1.36
C ALA A 229 24.90 17.15 0.15
N ILE A 230 24.83 16.06 -0.60
CA ILE A 230 23.81 15.74 -1.60
C ILE A 230 22.43 15.79 -0.92
N LYS A 231 21.67 16.86 -1.15
CA LYS A 231 20.24 16.91 -0.81
C LYS A 231 19.45 16.08 -1.83
N LYS A 232 19.14 14.84 -1.48
CA LYS A 232 18.05 14.06 -2.09
C LYS A 232 16.75 14.85 -1.95
N LYS A 233 16.15 15.27 -3.06
CA LYS A 233 14.76 15.74 -3.09
C LYS A 233 13.83 14.54 -2.92
N GLY A 234 13.54 14.19 -1.68
CA GLY A 234 12.37 13.39 -1.33
C GLY A 234 11.15 14.31 -1.25
N HIS A 235 10.13 14.02 -2.05
CA HIS A 235 8.82 14.63 -1.92
C HIS A 235 8.14 14.10 -0.64
N HIS A 236 8.12 14.91 0.41
CA HIS A 236 7.09 14.82 1.45
C HIS A 236 6.33 16.15 1.48
N LYS A 237 5.06 16.10 1.09
CA LYS A 237 4.08 17.16 1.36
C LYS A 237 3.67 17.04 2.83
N SER A 238 4.07 18.00 3.64
CA SER A 238 3.36 18.38 4.85
C SER A 238 3.13 19.88 4.81
N THR A 239 1.87 20.30 4.86
CA THR A 239 1.49 21.68 5.12
C THR A 239 0.60 21.68 6.35
N SER A 240 1.15 22.19 7.44
CA SER A 240 0.45 22.60 8.64
C SER A 240 -0.19 23.98 8.44
N ALA A 241 -1.38 24.11 9.03
CA ALA A 241 -2.15 25.29 9.45
C ALA A 241 -1.56 26.72 9.31
N THR A 242 -2.45 27.66 9.00
CA THR A 242 -2.47 29.00 9.62
C THR A 242 -3.90 29.37 10.00
N ALA A 243 -4.01 30.08 11.12
CA ALA A 243 -5.19 30.25 11.95
C ALA A 243 -5.73 31.69 11.95
N SER A 244 -6.90 31.85 12.62
CA SER A 244 -7.53 33.09 13.14
C SER A 244 -8.24 33.98 12.12
N ARG A 245 -9.42 34.59 12.35
CA ARG A 245 -10.22 35.01 13.54
C ARG A 245 -11.63 35.36 12.94
N ARG A 246 -12.80 35.39 13.58
CA ARG A 246 -13.21 36.05 14.84
C ARG A 246 -14.71 35.76 15.10
N HIS A 247 -15.08 35.81 16.38
CA HIS A 247 -16.37 35.71 17.05
C HIS A 247 -17.65 36.32 16.41
N LYS A 248 -18.80 35.64 16.61
CA LYS A 248 -19.98 36.16 17.33
C LYS A 248 -20.99 35.05 17.70
N LEU A 249 -21.27 34.89 19.01
CA LEU A 249 -22.47 34.25 19.59
C LEU A 249 -23.51 35.37 19.88
N PRO A 250 -24.71 35.09 20.43
CA PRO A 250 -25.70 34.05 20.12
C PRO A 250 -27.09 34.66 19.84
N SER A 251 -28.06 33.92 19.30
CA SER A 251 -29.48 34.32 19.39
C SER A 251 -30.41 33.17 19.75
N LYS A 252 -31.19 33.46 20.78
CA LYS A 252 -32.21 32.64 21.44
C LYS A 252 -33.44 32.40 20.56
N GLY A 253 -34.07 31.24 20.77
CA GLY A 253 -35.54 31.10 20.85
C GLY A 253 -36.27 30.69 19.57
N LYS A 254 -36.93 29.53 19.59
CA LYS A 254 -38.33 29.41 20.04
C LYS A 254 -38.77 27.94 20.12
N ILE A 255 -39.34 27.62 21.27
CA ILE A 255 -40.18 26.46 21.55
C ILE A 255 -41.62 26.86 21.21
N SER A 256 -42.35 26.02 20.47
CA SER A 256 -43.82 25.90 20.51
C SER A 256 -44.19 24.46 20.11
N LYS A 257 -44.62 23.58 21.01
CA LYS A 257 -46.02 23.32 21.41
C LYS A 257 -47.04 23.22 20.24
N LYS A 258 -47.56 21.99 20.08
CA LYS A 258 -48.99 21.60 20.02
C LYS A 258 -49.64 21.35 18.63
N GLN A 259 -50.03 20.09 18.40
CA GLN A 259 -51.34 19.59 17.90
C GLN A 259 -51.18 18.05 17.83
N ARG A 260 -51.82 17.18 18.63
CA ARG A 260 -53.27 16.87 18.75
C ARG A 260 -53.90 16.66 17.37
N GLN A 261 -53.90 15.42 16.89
CA GLN A 261 -55.07 14.54 16.80
C GLN A 261 -54.60 13.09 16.82
#